data_AF-A0A3R6UZ62-F1
#
_entry.id   AF-A0A3R6UZ62-F1
#
_cell.length_a   1.000
_cell.length_b   1.000
_cell.length_c   1.000
_cell.angle_alpha   90.00
_cell.angle_beta   90.00
_cell.angle_gamma   90.00
#
_symmetry.space_group_name_H-M   'P 1'
#
loop_
_entity.id
_entity.type
_entity.pdbx_description
1 polymer ?
#
loop_
_entity_poly.entity_id
_entity_poly.type
_entity_poly.pdbx_seq_one_letter_code
_entity_poly.pdbx_strand_id
1 'polypeptide(L)'
;MLTERDIREQTDKGITYIKGFKLYENGSVLYIDTEGGEKDGSCCVSGTVEGSYGNEYDVSIALDENEEIEGYSCTCPAFETYPGMCKHCVALALEYLYSGEDAQGEEVFEDSPLEFREDRTDTELMDIVAAFSLRRRMKELTACGRIEIIPELQEISRYYYGNERNFMLTFKIGPEDGKQYVLKNISDFLGHVYREEMHSYGKQLAFVHSKNVFTETAWKYIELMEQAEKAARARYENLGKEMALTPELWDRFFEINQERSMEYASLTGHKGKLYFLKQDPPVRCRLCPEGEKGFQIKIPPLQLIRGKDRRYVKLQQNVYQCSDNFYAGAGEFLKLADEKKETSYHIARQDMPAFCGAVLPELDRLGISDKGNLDLGEFQPKDAEISFYLDEENGRVTLKTMGTYGDTAYNLLEPADFSGEYRDRTKEIRVQNMIRSYFSLEDIREELLYFESGDHDRMYHLLNTGISQFEAEGTVYATDRIKGRKLLKNPRIQVGVSIKSGLLELSVQSREFPPEELAGILESYRKKKKYHLLKSGSYIGLEENSLSTAAELLDGLGVSGKDFEGGTLNVPKFRACYVDQMLRQKDGQLQAERSSDYKALIRDMKNVEDSDYQEPENLRGVLREYQKFGF
;
A
#
# COMPACT_ATOMS: atom_id res chain seq x y z
N MET A 1 -20.00 -70.08 25.98
CA MET A 1 -19.87 -69.48 24.64
C MET A 1 -20.11 -68.00 24.74
N LEU A 2 -19.07 -67.23 24.49
CA LEU A 2 -19.10 -65.78 24.51
C LEU A 2 -20.14 -65.23 23.53
N THR A 3 -20.88 -64.18 23.90
CA THR A 3 -21.83 -63.51 23.00
C THR A 3 -21.56 -62.00 22.90
N GLU A 4 -22.06 -61.35 21.85
CA GLU A 4 -22.05 -59.87 21.76
C GLU A 4 -22.65 -59.20 23.00
N ARG A 5 -23.65 -59.83 23.63
CA ARG A 5 -24.28 -59.30 24.84
C ARG A 5 -23.28 -59.28 26.00
N ASP A 6 -22.50 -60.33 26.16
CA ASP A 6 -21.50 -60.44 27.22
C ASP A 6 -20.41 -59.38 27.05
N ILE A 7 -19.97 -59.12 25.81
CA ILE A 7 -19.02 -58.04 25.48
C ILE A 7 -19.63 -56.66 25.79
N ARG A 8 -20.91 -56.44 25.48
CA ARG A 8 -21.61 -55.17 25.79
C ARG A 8 -21.69 -54.92 27.30
N GLU A 9 -21.97 -55.96 28.08
CA GLU A 9 -22.09 -55.88 29.55
C GLU A 9 -20.75 -55.54 30.23
N GLN A 10 -19.62 -55.78 29.57
CA GLN A 10 -18.29 -55.37 30.04
C GLN A 10 -17.94 -53.90 29.75
N THR A 11 -18.78 -53.13 29.04
CA THR A 11 -18.54 -51.71 28.75
C THR A 11 -19.29 -50.77 29.69
N ASP A 12 -18.63 -49.71 30.19
CA ASP A 12 -19.27 -48.69 31.05
C ASP A 12 -20.30 -47.83 30.31
N LYS A 13 -20.13 -47.64 28.98
CA LYS A 13 -21.02 -46.83 28.16
C LYS A 13 -21.31 -47.56 26.85
N GLY A 14 -22.57 -47.61 26.44
CA GLY A 14 -22.98 -48.23 25.16
C GLY A 14 -22.30 -47.62 23.92
N ILE A 15 -21.86 -46.36 23.98
CA ILE A 15 -21.08 -45.74 22.90
C ILE A 15 -19.67 -46.35 22.75
N THR A 16 -19.10 -46.93 23.81
CA THR A 16 -17.79 -47.59 23.78
C THR A 16 -17.88 -48.89 22.99
N TYR A 17 -18.94 -49.67 23.18
CA TYR A 17 -19.23 -50.84 22.36
C TYR A 17 -19.36 -50.48 20.88
N ILE A 18 -20.17 -49.46 20.54
CA ILE A 18 -20.35 -49.02 19.15
C ILE A 18 -19.02 -48.60 18.50
N LYS A 19 -18.13 -47.96 19.27
CA LYS A 19 -16.79 -47.59 18.78
C LYS A 19 -15.88 -48.79 18.57
N GLY A 20 -15.97 -49.81 19.42
CA GLY A 20 -15.20 -51.05 19.25
C GLY A 20 -15.71 -51.90 18.10
N PHE A 21 -17.03 -52.00 17.94
CA PHE A 21 -17.65 -52.67 16.79
C PHE A 21 -17.21 -52.04 15.46
N LYS A 22 -17.10 -50.72 15.39
CA LYS A 22 -16.55 -50.03 14.22
C LYS A 22 -15.07 -50.32 13.95
N LEU A 23 -14.26 -50.56 14.98
CA LEU A 23 -12.86 -50.94 14.79
C LEU A 23 -12.76 -52.37 14.27
N TYR A 24 -13.61 -53.27 14.77
CA TYR A 24 -13.77 -54.62 14.23
C TYR A 24 -14.21 -54.59 12.75
N GLU A 25 -15.31 -53.91 12.39
CA GLU A 25 -15.78 -53.81 11.00
C GLU A 25 -14.74 -53.22 10.03
N ASN A 26 -13.87 -52.35 10.54
CA ASN A 26 -12.82 -51.72 9.74
C ASN A 26 -11.56 -52.58 9.60
N GLY A 27 -11.55 -53.81 10.14
CA GLY A 27 -10.37 -54.69 10.12
C GLY A 27 -9.20 -54.13 10.94
N SER A 28 -9.48 -53.36 11.99
CA SER A 28 -8.44 -52.69 12.80
C SER A 28 -7.77 -53.63 13.82
N VAL A 29 -8.14 -54.92 13.85
CA VAL A 29 -7.40 -55.95 14.60
C VAL A 29 -6.33 -56.50 13.66
N LEU A 30 -5.10 -56.02 13.82
CA LEU A 30 -4.00 -56.31 12.90
C LEU A 30 -3.41 -57.71 13.12
N TYR A 31 -3.48 -58.18 14.37
CA TYR A 31 -3.00 -59.48 14.78
C TYR A 31 -3.84 -60.01 15.94
N ILE A 32 -4.13 -61.30 15.90
CA ILE A 32 -4.81 -62.04 16.97
C ILE A 32 -4.09 -63.37 17.20
N ASP A 33 -3.85 -63.70 18.46
CA ASP A 33 -3.29 -64.96 18.90
C ASP A 33 -4.11 -65.50 20.08
N THR A 34 -4.25 -66.82 20.12
CA THR A 34 -5.09 -67.51 21.10
C THR A 34 -4.29 -68.61 21.76
N GLU A 35 -3.93 -68.40 23.03
CA GLU A 35 -3.18 -69.38 23.83
C GLU A 35 -4.13 -70.10 24.79
N GLY A 36 -4.23 -71.43 24.66
CA GLY A 36 -5.01 -72.28 25.56
C GLY A 36 -4.19 -72.73 26.78
N GLY A 37 -4.77 -72.66 27.98
CA GLY A 37 -4.14 -73.15 29.21
C GLY A 37 -4.09 -74.68 29.25
N GLU A 38 -2.89 -75.26 29.36
CA GLU A 38 -2.66 -76.72 29.25
C GLU A 38 -3.34 -77.59 30.34
N LYS A 39 -4.04 -77.02 31.34
CA LYS A 39 -4.64 -77.80 32.44
C LYS A 39 -6.07 -77.46 32.87
N ASP A 40 -6.59 -76.25 32.62
CA ASP A 40 -7.85 -75.79 33.23
C ASP A 40 -8.90 -75.25 32.22
N GLY A 41 -8.70 -75.41 30.90
CA GLY A 41 -9.69 -74.99 29.89
C GLY A 41 -9.83 -73.48 29.66
N SER A 42 -9.13 -72.65 30.44
CA SER A 42 -9.04 -71.19 30.27
C SER A 42 -8.28 -70.81 29.00
N CYS A 43 -8.68 -69.71 28.36
CA CYS A 43 -8.12 -69.23 27.09
C CYS A 43 -7.68 -67.76 27.22
N CYS A 44 -6.50 -67.42 26.71
CA CYS A 44 -6.05 -66.03 26.61
C CYS A 44 -6.01 -65.60 25.14
N VAL A 45 -6.77 -64.58 24.80
CA VAL A 45 -6.77 -63.95 23.47
C VAL A 45 -5.92 -62.69 23.57
N SER A 46 -4.83 -62.63 22.80
CA SER A 46 -3.99 -61.44 22.69
C SER A 46 -3.99 -60.91 21.28
N GLY A 47 -3.78 -59.60 21.11
CA GLY A 47 -3.75 -59.02 19.78
C GLY A 47 -3.34 -57.57 19.76
N THR A 48 -3.03 -57.10 18.56
CA THR A 48 -2.65 -55.72 18.29
C THR A 48 -3.79 -55.03 17.56
N VAL A 49 -4.34 -53.97 18.16
CA VAL A 49 -5.49 -53.25 17.61
C VAL A 49 -5.11 -51.81 17.27
N GLU A 50 -5.28 -51.44 16.01
CA GLU A 50 -5.10 -50.09 15.51
C GLU A 50 -6.25 -49.19 16.00
N GLY A 51 -5.92 -48.13 16.73
CA GLY A 51 -6.88 -47.13 17.16
C GLY A 51 -7.29 -46.19 16.02
N SER A 52 -8.32 -45.39 16.27
CA SER A 52 -8.88 -44.42 15.30
C SER A 52 -7.92 -43.33 14.76
N TYR A 53 -6.67 -43.33 15.21
CA TYR A 53 -5.62 -42.39 14.82
C TYR A 53 -4.32 -43.09 14.40
N GLY A 54 -4.37 -44.41 14.10
CA GLY A 54 -3.22 -45.17 13.60
C GLY A 54 -2.23 -45.66 14.67
N ASN A 55 -2.51 -45.43 15.95
CA ASN A 55 -1.69 -45.97 17.04
C ASN A 55 -2.09 -47.42 17.31
N GLU A 56 -1.10 -48.29 17.42
CA GLU A 56 -1.29 -49.69 17.79
C GLU A 56 -1.33 -49.86 19.31
N TYR A 57 -2.25 -50.68 19.79
CA TYR A 57 -2.38 -51.02 21.20
C TYR A 57 -2.35 -52.53 21.36
N ASP A 58 -1.52 -53.00 22.30
CA ASP A 58 -1.54 -54.38 22.75
C ASP A 58 -2.75 -54.58 23.66
N VAL A 59 -3.53 -55.60 23.33
CA VAL A 59 -4.80 -55.93 23.98
C VAL A 59 -4.75 -57.40 24.36
N SER A 60 -5.24 -57.72 25.55
CA SER A 60 -5.45 -59.11 25.99
C SER A 60 -6.79 -59.29 26.67
N ILE A 61 -7.39 -60.46 26.51
CA ILE A 61 -8.66 -60.89 27.10
C ILE A 61 -8.47 -62.30 27.64
N ALA A 62 -8.75 -62.48 28.93
CA ALA A 62 -8.75 -63.78 29.60
C ALA A 62 -10.19 -64.31 29.69
N LEU A 63 -10.36 -65.55 29.24
CA LEU A 63 -11.62 -66.29 29.23
C LEU A 63 -11.50 -67.54 30.12
N ASP A 64 -12.54 -67.85 30.88
CA ASP A 64 -12.63 -69.08 31.67
C ASP A 64 -12.97 -70.32 30.82
N GLU A 65 -13.14 -71.47 31.48
CA GLU A 65 -13.54 -72.75 30.85
C GLU A 65 -14.92 -72.71 30.15
N ASN A 66 -15.76 -71.70 30.42
CA ASN A 66 -17.08 -71.50 29.83
C ASN A 66 -17.10 -70.39 28.75
N GLU A 67 -15.92 -69.83 28.43
CA GLU A 67 -15.72 -68.64 27.59
C GLU A 67 -16.34 -67.35 28.16
N GLU A 68 -16.47 -67.26 29.48
CA GLU A 68 -16.83 -66.02 30.17
C GLU A 68 -15.58 -65.14 30.40
N ILE A 69 -15.76 -63.82 30.27
CA ILE A 69 -14.66 -62.86 30.41
C ILE A 69 -14.27 -62.71 31.89
N GLU A 70 -13.09 -63.22 32.26
CA GLU A 70 -12.52 -63.05 33.59
C GLU A 70 -11.72 -61.75 33.73
N GLY A 71 -11.08 -61.30 32.65
CA GLY A 71 -10.24 -60.12 32.67
C GLY A 71 -9.84 -59.63 31.29
N TYR A 72 -9.41 -58.37 31.22
CA TYR A 72 -8.93 -57.76 29.99
C TYR A 72 -7.94 -56.65 30.30
N SER A 73 -7.02 -56.39 29.38
CA SER A 73 -6.10 -55.26 29.46
C SER A 73 -5.85 -54.65 28.10
N CYS A 74 -5.51 -53.37 28.10
CA CYS A 74 -5.13 -52.65 26.89
C CYS A 74 -4.14 -51.53 27.23
N THR A 75 -3.13 -51.33 26.38
CA THR A 75 -2.14 -50.25 26.54
C THR A 75 -2.67 -48.85 26.21
N CYS A 76 -3.97 -48.71 25.90
CA CYS A 76 -4.53 -47.40 25.55
C CYS A 76 -4.80 -46.51 26.77
N PRO A 77 -4.59 -45.18 26.69
CA PRO A 77 -4.82 -44.26 27.80
C PRO A 77 -6.26 -44.28 28.36
N ALA A 78 -7.24 -44.65 27.53
CA ALA A 78 -8.63 -44.74 27.94
C ALA A 78 -8.88 -45.92 28.92
N PHE A 79 -8.09 -47.00 28.82
CA PHE A 79 -8.20 -48.16 29.70
C PHE A 79 -7.75 -47.83 31.13
N GLU A 80 -6.73 -46.99 31.29
CA GLU A 80 -6.28 -46.50 32.60
C GLU A 80 -7.25 -45.49 33.23
N THR A 81 -8.06 -44.82 32.40
CA THR A 81 -8.87 -43.67 32.82
C THR A 81 -10.33 -44.02 33.13
N TYR A 82 -10.91 -44.99 32.42
CA TYR A 82 -12.33 -45.31 32.48
C TYR A 82 -12.57 -46.77 32.90
N PRO A 83 -13.58 -47.06 33.74
CA PRO A 83 -13.94 -48.43 34.06
C PRO A 83 -14.54 -49.14 32.85
N GLY A 84 -14.42 -50.47 32.81
CA GLY A 84 -14.95 -51.31 31.73
C GLY A 84 -14.01 -51.45 30.53
N MET A 85 -14.40 -52.29 29.57
CA MET A 85 -13.66 -52.48 28.32
C MET A 85 -13.54 -51.18 27.54
N CYS A 86 -12.32 -50.90 27.08
CA CYS A 86 -12.09 -49.86 26.08
C CYS A 86 -12.54 -50.35 24.68
N LYS A 87 -12.65 -49.44 23.72
CA LYS A 87 -13.03 -49.78 22.34
C LYS A 87 -12.10 -50.82 21.68
N HIS A 88 -10.83 -50.90 22.07
CA HIS A 88 -9.87 -51.86 21.51
C HIS A 88 -10.09 -53.27 22.09
N CYS A 89 -10.37 -53.39 23.40
CA CYS A 89 -10.79 -54.66 24.01
C CYS A 89 -12.07 -55.19 23.37
N VAL A 90 -13.05 -54.32 23.10
CA VAL A 90 -14.28 -54.70 22.39
C VAL A 90 -13.97 -55.21 20.97
N ALA A 91 -13.08 -54.55 20.23
CA ALA A 91 -12.71 -54.96 18.88
C ALA A 91 -12.06 -56.34 18.85
N LEU A 92 -11.09 -56.60 19.74
CA LEU A 92 -10.45 -57.92 19.85
C LEU A 92 -11.43 -59.01 20.28
N ALA A 93 -12.36 -58.70 21.20
CA ALA A 93 -13.39 -59.65 21.64
C ALA A 93 -14.34 -60.04 20.50
N LEU A 94 -14.71 -59.08 19.65
CA LEU A 94 -15.57 -59.32 18.49
C LEU A 94 -14.81 -60.10 17.41
N GLU A 95 -13.54 -59.77 17.16
CA GLU A 95 -12.70 -60.53 16.23
C GLU A 95 -12.61 -61.99 16.65
N TYR A 96 -12.36 -62.27 17.93
CA TYR A 96 -12.36 -63.64 18.47
C TYR A 96 -13.71 -64.34 18.32
N LEU A 97 -14.80 -63.65 18.69
CA LEU A 97 -16.17 -64.18 18.62
C LEU A 97 -16.54 -64.63 17.20
N TYR A 98 -16.22 -63.81 16.19
CA TYR A 98 -16.58 -64.10 14.80
C TYR A 98 -15.52 -64.96 14.07
N SER A 99 -14.26 -64.96 14.51
CA SER A 99 -13.22 -65.86 13.97
C SER A 99 -13.50 -67.33 14.31
N GLY A 100 -14.29 -67.62 15.35
CA GLY A 100 -14.73 -68.96 15.71
C GLY A 100 -15.84 -69.55 14.82
N GLU A 101 -16.49 -68.75 13.96
CA GLU A 101 -17.64 -69.20 13.13
C GLU A 101 -17.26 -69.60 11.69
N ASP A 102 -16.07 -69.25 11.18
CA ASP A 102 -15.65 -69.52 9.79
C ASP A 102 -14.28 -70.22 9.69
N ALA A 103 -14.24 -71.51 10.00
CA ALA A 103 -13.12 -72.39 9.65
C ALA A 103 -13.49 -73.26 8.44
N GLN A 104 -13.31 -72.75 7.21
CA GLN A 104 -13.21 -73.58 6.00
C GLN A 104 -12.58 -72.83 4.79
N GLY A 105 -11.34 -73.20 4.46
CA GLY A 105 -10.64 -72.97 3.17
C GLY A 105 -9.78 -71.71 3.10
N GLU A 106 -8.57 -71.69 2.56
CA GLU A 106 -7.72 -72.70 1.93
C GLU A 106 -6.27 -72.14 1.85
N GLU A 107 -5.32 -73.05 2.06
CA GLU A 107 -3.88 -73.12 1.73
C GLU A 107 -3.02 -71.89 1.36
N VAL A 108 -1.85 -71.91 2.01
CA VAL A 108 -0.60 -71.15 1.82
C VAL A 108 0.02 -71.36 0.42
N PHE A 109 0.59 -70.30 -0.17
CA PHE A 109 1.73 -70.41 -1.10
C PHE A 109 2.86 -69.44 -0.71
N GLU A 110 4.09 -69.98 -0.77
CA GLU A 110 5.37 -69.45 -0.29
C GLU A 110 6.01 -68.32 -1.13
N ASP A 111 6.95 -67.63 -0.45
CA ASP A 111 8.15 -66.90 -0.89
C ASP A 111 8.08 -65.47 -1.50
N SER A 112 8.33 -64.47 -0.63
CA SER A 112 9.45 -63.47 -0.63
C SER A 112 9.92 -62.80 -1.94
N PRO A 113 10.53 -61.59 -1.97
CA PRO A 113 10.38 -60.35 -1.17
C PRO A 113 10.29 -59.11 -2.11
N LEU A 114 9.17 -58.40 -2.18
CA LEU A 114 9.11 -57.14 -2.94
C LEU A 114 8.23 -56.10 -2.26
N GLU A 115 8.81 -54.90 -2.17
CA GLU A 115 8.24 -53.61 -1.80
C GLU A 115 6.75 -53.46 -2.13
N PHE A 116 5.89 -53.53 -1.12
CA PHE A 116 4.69 -52.70 -1.13
C PHE A 116 5.03 -51.41 -0.38
N ARG A 117 5.37 -50.37 -1.15
CA ARG A 117 5.14 -49.01 -0.69
C ARG A 117 3.65 -48.94 -0.33
N GLU A 118 3.34 -48.88 0.96
CA GLU A 118 2.01 -48.47 1.40
C GLU A 118 1.73 -47.12 0.75
N ASP A 119 0.63 -47.03 -0.01
CA ASP A 119 0.03 -45.78 -0.46
C ASP A 119 -0.48 -45.02 0.78
N ARG A 120 0.44 -44.53 1.61
CA ARG A 120 0.14 -43.76 2.80
C ARG A 120 0.93 -42.48 2.72
N THR A 121 0.19 -41.39 2.78
CA THR A 121 0.75 -40.06 2.90
C THR A 121 1.29 -39.92 4.32
N ASP A 122 2.53 -39.45 4.48
CA ASP A 122 3.17 -39.25 5.79
C ASP A 122 2.22 -38.53 6.77
N THR A 123 2.29 -38.88 8.06
CA THR A 123 1.40 -38.38 9.11
C THR A 123 1.43 -36.85 9.19
N GLU A 124 2.59 -36.24 8.96
CA GLU A 124 2.77 -34.78 8.88
C GLU A 124 1.98 -34.19 7.72
N LEU A 125 1.92 -34.89 6.58
CA LEU A 125 1.11 -34.49 5.44
C LEU A 125 -0.38 -34.73 5.70
N MET A 126 -0.77 -35.77 6.43
CA MET A 126 -2.16 -35.98 6.84
C MET A 126 -2.63 -34.95 7.88
N ASP A 127 -1.76 -34.50 8.78
CA ASP A 127 -2.01 -33.37 9.69
C ASP A 127 -2.13 -32.06 8.91
N ILE A 128 -1.30 -31.88 7.87
CA ILE A 128 -1.45 -30.79 6.92
C ILE A 128 -2.80 -30.91 6.19
N VAL A 129 -3.19 -32.08 5.68
CA VAL A 129 -4.48 -32.31 5.00
C VAL A 129 -5.66 -32.05 5.93
N ALA A 130 -5.60 -32.50 7.19
CA ALA A 130 -6.60 -32.21 8.22
C ALA A 130 -6.66 -30.71 8.53
N ALA A 131 -5.51 -30.05 8.70
CA ALA A 131 -5.44 -28.61 8.93
C ALA A 131 -5.91 -27.80 7.71
N PHE A 132 -5.70 -28.27 6.48
CA PHE A 132 -6.21 -27.64 5.25
C PHE A 132 -7.71 -27.91 5.07
N SER A 133 -8.20 -29.09 5.41
CA SER A 133 -9.63 -29.45 5.36
C SER A 133 -10.43 -28.69 6.43
N LEU A 134 -9.90 -28.56 7.64
CA LEU A 134 -10.45 -27.73 8.71
C LEU A 134 -10.44 -26.25 8.30
N ARG A 135 -9.31 -25.74 7.78
CA ARG A 135 -9.23 -24.37 7.24
C ARG A 135 -10.25 -24.13 6.13
N ARG A 136 -10.44 -25.09 5.22
CA ARG A 136 -11.43 -25.02 4.15
C ARG A 136 -12.86 -24.99 4.71
N ARG A 137 -13.20 -25.90 5.64
CA ARG A 137 -14.50 -25.93 6.31
C ARG A 137 -14.78 -24.65 7.10
N MET A 138 -13.79 -24.14 7.84
CA MET A 138 -13.89 -22.87 8.56
C MET A 138 -13.99 -21.65 7.63
N LYS A 139 -13.48 -21.74 6.39
CA LYS A 139 -13.62 -20.69 5.37
C LYS A 139 -15.00 -20.73 4.70
N GLU A 140 -15.61 -21.91 4.56
CA GLU A 140 -16.97 -22.12 4.04
C GLU A 140 -18.05 -21.78 5.09
N LEU A 141 -17.76 -21.93 6.38
CA LEU A 141 -18.64 -21.53 7.48
C LEU A 141 -18.56 -20.01 7.73
N THR A 142 -19.72 -19.38 7.82
CA THR A 142 -19.85 -17.96 8.20
C THR A 142 -20.22 -17.85 9.68
N ALA A 143 -19.62 -16.91 10.40
CA ALA A 143 -20.00 -16.62 11.79
C ALA A 143 -21.33 -15.85 11.78
N CYS A 144 -22.42 -16.49 12.20
CA CYS A 144 -23.78 -15.93 12.14
C CYS A 144 -24.63 -16.29 13.38
N GLY A 145 -23.98 -16.76 14.44
CA GLY A 145 -24.64 -17.20 15.65
C GLY A 145 -24.93 -16.06 16.61
N ARG A 146 -25.09 -16.40 17.89
CA ARG A 146 -25.47 -15.44 18.96
C ARG A 146 -24.50 -15.42 20.14
N ILE A 147 -23.46 -16.24 20.12
CA ILE A 147 -22.45 -16.27 21.19
C ILE A 147 -21.44 -15.15 20.94
N GLU A 148 -21.29 -14.29 21.95
CA GLU A 148 -20.38 -13.15 21.97
C GLU A 148 -19.12 -13.44 22.78
N ILE A 149 -18.01 -12.82 22.37
CA ILE A 149 -16.78 -12.70 23.17
C ILE A 149 -16.62 -11.22 23.52
N ILE A 150 -16.73 -10.91 24.80
CA ILE A 150 -16.79 -9.54 25.30
C ILE A 150 -15.48 -9.22 26.01
N PRO A 151 -14.62 -8.38 25.43
CA PRO A 151 -13.39 -7.96 26.05
C PRO A 151 -13.63 -6.93 27.17
N GLU A 152 -12.77 -6.99 28.17
CA GLU A 152 -12.60 -5.98 29.20
C GLU A 152 -11.13 -5.55 29.19
N LEU A 153 -10.88 -4.26 29.04
CA LEU A 153 -9.53 -3.71 28.96
C LEU A 153 -9.05 -3.25 30.34
N GLN A 154 -7.86 -3.66 30.74
CA GLN A 154 -7.24 -3.24 31.98
C GLN A 154 -5.88 -2.60 31.71
N GLU A 155 -5.64 -1.43 32.31
CA GLU A 155 -4.34 -0.78 32.27
C GLU A 155 -3.36 -1.47 33.23
N ILE A 156 -2.12 -1.67 32.77
CA ILE A 156 -1.08 -2.34 33.52
C ILE A 156 0.19 -1.49 33.61
N SER A 157 1.01 -1.75 34.63
CA SER A 157 2.13 -0.88 34.96
C SER A 157 3.33 -1.19 34.07
N ARG A 158 3.83 -0.16 33.40
CA ARG A 158 5.06 -0.20 32.58
C ARG A 158 6.28 -0.69 33.33
N TYR A 159 6.34 -0.43 34.64
CA TYR A 159 7.46 -0.85 35.48
C TYR A 159 7.59 -2.37 35.61
N TYR A 160 6.47 -3.11 35.51
CA TYR A 160 6.46 -4.56 35.70
C TYR A 160 6.41 -5.35 34.39
N TYR A 161 5.85 -4.75 33.33
CA TYR A 161 5.62 -5.45 32.05
C TYR A 161 6.40 -4.87 30.86
N GLY A 162 7.28 -3.90 31.11
CA GLY A 162 8.07 -3.20 30.09
C GLY A 162 7.31 -2.04 29.41
N ASN A 163 8.05 -1.17 28.72
CA ASN A 163 7.52 0.07 28.12
C ASN A 163 6.49 -0.14 27.00
N GLU A 164 6.33 -1.37 26.51
CA GLU A 164 5.49 -1.68 25.34
C GLU A 164 4.16 -2.37 25.71
N ARG A 165 3.95 -2.75 26.99
CA ARG A 165 2.74 -3.43 27.46
C ARG A 165 1.99 -2.53 28.45
N ASN A 166 1.08 -1.73 27.92
CA ASN A 166 0.30 -0.76 28.71
C ASN A 166 -1.09 -1.27 29.07
N PHE A 167 -1.57 -2.31 28.37
CA PHE A 167 -2.91 -2.85 28.58
C PHE A 167 -2.95 -4.37 28.47
N MET A 168 -3.98 -4.92 29.10
CA MET A 168 -4.29 -6.33 29.15
C MET A 168 -5.77 -6.53 28.89
N LEU A 169 -6.10 -7.64 28.25
CA LEU A 169 -7.47 -8.05 27.99
C LEU A 169 -7.83 -9.25 28.85
N THR A 170 -9.02 -9.18 29.43
CA THR A 170 -9.76 -10.35 29.90
C THR A 170 -11.06 -10.46 29.13
N PHE A 171 -11.63 -11.64 29.05
CA PHE A 171 -12.81 -11.87 28.23
C PHE A 171 -13.95 -12.49 29.03
N LYS A 172 -15.17 -12.16 28.60
CA LYS A 172 -16.39 -12.89 28.95
C LYS A 172 -16.95 -13.56 27.71
N ILE A 173 -17.66 -14.65 27.92
CA ILE A 173 -18.35 -15.42 26.88
C ILE A 173 -19.81 -15.61 27.27
N GLY A 174 -20.71 -15.47 26.31
CA GLY A 174 -22.14 -15.68 26.54
C GLY A 174 -22.99 -15.26 25.35
N PRO A 175 -24.29 -15.57 25.37
CA PRO A 175 -25.20 -15.09 24.33
C PRO A 175 -25.34 -13.56 24.40
N GLU A 176 -25.52 -12.91 23.26
CA GLU A 176 -25.63 -11.45 23.10
C GLU A 176 -26.62 -10.81 24.09
N ASP A 177 -27.80 -11.43 24.25
CA ASP A 177 -28.88 -10.97 25.14
C ASP A 177 -28.94 -11.72 26.48
N GLY A 178 -27.87 -12.40 26.89
CA GLY A 178 -27.92 -13.34 28.01
C GLY A 178 -26.80 -13.20 29.04
N LYS A 179 -26.77 -14.18 29.96
CA LYS A 179 -25.81 -14.20 31.05
C LYS A 179 -24.39 -14.46 30.51
N GLN A 180 -23.49 -13.56 30.87
CA GLN A 180 -22.07 -13.63 30.52
C GLN A 180 -21.26 -14.37 31.59
N TYR A 181 -20.27 -15.14 31.16
CA TYR A 181 -19.36 -15.92 32.01
C TYR A 181 -17.92 -15.47 31.76
N VAL A 182 -17.11 -15.39 32.81
CA VAL A 182 -15.69 -15.06 32.68
C VAL A 182 -14.97 -16.21 31.98
N LEU A 183 -14.23 -15.90 30.92
CA LEU A 183 -13.34 -16.83 30.24
C LEU A 183 -12.09 -17.03 31.11
N LYS A 184 -11.93 -18.23 31.69
CA LYS A 184 -10.87 -18.49 32.68
C LYS A 184 -9.52 -18.81 32.07
N ASN A 185 -9.50 -19.37 30.88
CA ASN A 185 -8.29 -19.77 30.17
C ASN A 185 -8.51 -19.63 28.66
N ILE A 186 -7.68 -18.80 28.01
CA ILE A 186 -7.78 -18.51 26.59
C ILE A 186 -7.25 -19.69 25.77
N SER A 187 -6.13 -20.30 26.15
CA SER A 187 -5.57 -21.46 25.44
C SER A 187 -6.53 -22.65 25.44
N ASP A 188 -7.20 -22.95 26.57
CA ASP A 188 -8.19 -24.04 26.67
C ASP A 188 -9.41 -23.76 25.75
N PHE A 189 -9.90 -22.52 25.78
CA PHE A 189 -11.00 -22.09 24.92
C PHE A 189 -10.68 -22.24 23.43
N LEU A 190 -9.51 -21.78 23.01
CA LEU A 190 -9.04 -21.95 21.62
C LEU A 190 -8.91 -23.43 21.26
N GLY A 191 -8.50 -24.28 22.20
CA GLY A 191 -8.51 -25.73 22.04
C GLY A 191 -9.90 -26.29 21.74
N HIS A 192 -10.92 -25.85 22.48
CA HIS A 192 -12.30 -26.25 22.24
C HIS A 192 -12.84 -25.75 20.90
N VAL A 193 -12.50 -24.52 20.49
CA VAL A 193 -12.86 -23.98 19.15
C VAL A 193 -12.18 -24.79 18.04
N TYR A 194 -10.88 -25.06 18.18
CA TYR A 194 -10.12 -25.82 17.18
C TYR A 194 -10.66 -27.24 16.98
N ARG A 195 -11.06 -27.90 18.06
CA ARG A 195 -11.59 -29.28 18.04
C ARG A 195 -13.11 -29.35 17.84
N GLU A 196 -13.79 -28.20 17.78
CA GLU A 196 -15.26 -28.09 17.78
C GLU A 196 -15.89 -28.95 18.91
N GLU A 197 -15.36 -28.82 20.11
CA GLU A 197 -15.82 -29.60 21.26
C GLU A 197 -17.01 -28.94 21.96
N MET A 198 -17.82 -29.79 22.60
CA MET A 198 -18.82 -29.32 23.55
C MET A 198 -18.14 -28.96 24.87
N HIS A 199 -18.30 -27.71 25.33
CA HIS A 199 -17.79 -27.26 26.62
C HIS A 199 -18.84 -26.43 27.36
N SER A 200 -18.80 -26.48 28.70
CA SER A 200 -19.73 -25.78 29.60
C SER A 200 -19.01 -24.72 30.43
N TYR A 201 -19.47 -23.47 30.35
CA TYR A 201 -18.96 -22.34 31.14
C TYR A 201 -19.74 -22.13 32.44
N GLY A 202 -20.83 -22.87 32.62
CA GLY A 202 -21.69 -22.81 33.80
C GLY A 202 -23.04 -23.48 33.57
N LYS A 203 -23.93 -23.41 34.58
CA LYS A 203 -25.22 -24.14 34.57
C LYS A 203 -26.14 -23.82 33.39
N GLN A 204 -25.99 -22.65 32.76
CA GLN A 204 -26.88 -22.18 31.70
C GLN A 204 -26.14 -21.90 30.37
N LEU A 205 -24.87 -22.30 30.24
CA LEU A 205 -24.11 -22.05 29.02
C LEU A 205 -23.19 -23.24 28.69
N ALA A 206 -23.66 -24.09 27.78
CA ALA A 206 -22.89 -25.18 27.18
C ALA A 206 -23.27 -25.32 25.71
N PHE A 207 -22.28 -25.43 24.83
CA PHE A 207 -22.49 -25.55 23.38
C PHE A 207 -21.25 -26.12 22.69
N VAL A 208 -21.43 -26.54 21.44
CA VAL A 208 -20.34 -26.99 20.54
C VAL A 208 -19.68 -25.75 19.93
N HIS A 209 -18.36 -25.64 20.02
CA HIS A 209 -17.59 -24.44 19.66
C HIS A 209 -17.37 -24.27 18.15
N SER A 210 -18.40 -24.48 17.35
CA SER A 210 -18.35 -24.29 15.90
C SER A 210 -18.43 -22.82 15.51
N LYS A 211 -17.75 -22.43 14.42
CA LYS A 211 -17.69 -21.02 13.97
C LYS A 211 -19.05 -20.34 13.83
N ASN A 212 -20.07 -21.07 13.37
CA ASN A 212 -21.42 -20.56 13.14
C ASN A 212 -22.22 -20.24 14.41
N VAL A 213 -21.78 -20.64 15.62
CA VAL A 213 -22.46 -20.26 16.87
C VAL A 213 -22.02 -18.90 17.39
N PHE A 214 -20.88 -18.40 16.92
CA PHE A 214 -20.33 -17.10 17.28
C PHE A 214 -20.86 -16.00 16.36
N THR A 215 -20.94 -14.78 16.90
CA THR A 215 -21.15 -13.59 16.08
C THR A 215 -19.88 -13.23 15.30
N GLU A 216 -20.01 -12.35 14.32
CA GLU A 216 -18.85 -11.85 13.57
C GLU A 216 -17.84 -11.12 14.46
N THR A 217 -18.31 -10.33 15.43
CA THR A 217 -17.43 -9.59 16.35
C THR A 217 -16.69 -10.56 17.27
N ALA A 218 -17.40 -11.55 17.83
CA ALA A 218 -16.78 -12.60 18.63
C ALA A 218 -15.69 -13.36 17.86
N TRP A 219 -15.94 -13.67 16.59
CA TRP A 219 -14.96 -14.36 15.75
C TRP A 219 -13.70 -13.52 15.52
N LYS A 220 -13.84 -12.21 15.33
CA LYS A 220 -12.67 -11.32 15.24
C LYS A 220 -11.81 -11.33 16.52
N TYR A 221 -12.43 -11.48 17.69
CA TYR A 221 -11.69 -11.66 18.95
C TYR A 221 -11.04 -13.03 19.07
N ILE A 222 -11.68 -14.09 18.60
CA ILE A 222 -11.07 -15.42 18.52
C ILE A 222 -9.81 -15.37 17.64
N GLU A 223 -9.88 -14.75 16.46
CA GLU A 223 -8.71 -14.54 15.59
C GLU A 223 -7.59 -13.74 16.28
N LEU A 224 -7.95 -12.73 17.08
CA LEU A 224 -6.98 -11.96 17.87
C LEU A 224 -6.33 -12.83 18.96
N MET A 225 -7.12 -13.68 19.64
CA MET A 225 -6.62 -14.63 20.65
C MET A 225 -5.69 -15.67 20.00
N GLU A 226 -6.00 -16.18 18.82
CA GLU A 226 -5.14 -17.11 18.07
C GLU A 226 -3.78 -16.49 17.73
N GLN A 227 -3.76 -15.22 17.33
CA GLN A 227 -2.51 -14.49 17.09
C GLN A 227 -1.68 -14.35 18.37
N ALA A 228 -2.33 -14.06 19.50
CA ALA A 228 -1.68 -13.98 20.79
C ALA A 228 -1.14 -15.34 21.26
N GLU A 229 -1.92 -16.42 21.09
CA GLU A 229 -1.55 -17.80 21.42
C GLU A 229 -0.34 -18.25 20.62
N LYS A 230 -0.29 -17.94 19.31
CA LYS A 230 0.88 -18.22 18.48
C LYS A 230 2.13 -17.51 18.98
N ALA A 231 2.00 -16.23 19.38
CA ALA A 231 3.10 -15.45 19.92
C ALA A 231 3.54 -15.90 21.33
N ALA A 232 2.62 -16.44 22.13
CA ALA A 232 2.90 -17.02 23.45
C ALA A 232 3.61 -18.38 23.32
N ARG A 233 3.12 -19.27 22.43
CA ARG A 233 3.75 -20.57 22.15
C ARG A 233 5.17 -20.45 21.63
N ALA A 234 5.46 -19.46 20.78
CA ALA A 234 6.82 -19.17 20.33
C ALA A 234 7.78 -18.83 21.50
N ARG A 235 7.23 -18.43 22.65
CA ARG A 235 7.95 -18.15 23.90
C ARG A 235 7.79 -19.26 24.95
N TYR A 236 7.20 -20.41 24.57
CA TYR A 236 6.86 -21.52 25.48
C TYR A 236 5.93 -21.11 26.64
N GLU A 237 5.07 -20.11 26.41
CA GLU A 237 4.07 -19.63 27.37
C GLU A 237 2.66 -20.09 26.95
N ASN A 238 1.79 -20.35 27.93
CA ASN A 238 0.34 -20.55 27.72
C ASN A 238 -0.44 -19.31 28.16
N LEU A 239 -1.50 -18.97 27.44
CA LEU A 239 -2.40 -17.88 27.80
C LEU A 239 -3.45 -18.34 28.80
N GLY A 240 -3.33 -17.86 30.04
CA GLY A 240 -4.35 -18.06 31.07
C GLY A 240 -5.59 -17.19 30.85
N LYS A 241 -6.07 -16.54 31.91
CA LYS A 241 -7.23 -15.63 31.85
C LYS A 241 -6.94 -14.31 31.11
N GLU A 242 -5.68 -13.90 31.12
CA GLU A 242 -5.22 -12.56 30.76
C GLU A 242 -4.35 -12.60 29.50
N MET A 243 -4.58 -11.62 28.62
CA MET A 243 -3.84 -11.47 27.37
C MET A 243 -3.26 -10.05 27.29
N ALA A 244 -1.94 -9.93 27.38
CA ALA A 244 -1.28 -8.64 27.21
C ALA A 244 -1.42 -8.13 25.77
N LEU A 245 -1.81 -6.87 25.59
CA LEU A 245 -1.81 -6.24 24.27
C LEU A 245 -0.41 -5.74 23.92
N THR A 246 0.28 -6.50 23.09
CA THR A 246 1.57 -6.11 22.52
C THR A 246 1.38 -5.24 21.27
N PRO A 247 2.43 -4.54 20.79
CA PRO A 247 2.35 -3.77 19.54
C PRO A 247 1.80 -4.58 18.35
N GLU A 248 2.14 -5.86 18.24
CA GLU A 248 1.68 -6.77 17.19
C GLU A 248 0.17 -7.00 17.20
N LEU A 249 -0.45 -6.97 18.38
CA LEU A 249 -1.88 -7.21 18.58
C LEU A 249 -2.69 -5.91 18.56
N TRP A 250 -2.07 -4.79 18.87
CA TRP A 250 -2.75 -3.51 19.09
C TRP A 250 -3.49 -3.01 17.84
N ASP A 251 -2.87 -3.10 16.66
CA ASP A 251 -3.46 -2.60 15.42
C ASP A 251 -4.76 -3.33 15.07
N ARG A 252 -4.75 -4.67 15.20
CA ARG A 252 -5.92 -5.51 14.98
C ARG A 252 -6.96 -5.30 16.07
N PHE A 253 -6.55 -5.21 17.33
CA PHE A 253 -7.44 -4.90 18.44
C PHE A 253 -8.18 -3.57 18.23
N PHE A 254 -7.48 -2.53 17.80
CA PHE A 254 -8.08 -1.24 17.51
C PHE A 254 -9.09 -1.33 16.35
N GLU A 255 -8.75 -2.03 15.27
CA GLU A 255 -9.64 -2.22 14.11
C GLU A 255 -10.96 -2.89 14.50
N ILE A 256 -10.92 -3.90 15.37
CA ILE A 256 -12.12 -4.59 15.88
C ILE A 256 -13.04 -3.61 16.65
N ASN A 257 -12.44 -2.62 17.31
CA ASN A 257 -13.10 -1.69 18.20
C ASN A 257 -13.35 -0.31 17.60
N GLN A 258 -13.00 -0.09 16.34
CA GLN A 258 -13.14 1.21 15.71
C GLN A 258 -14.58 1.73 15.85
N GLU A 259 -14.71 2.99 16.32
CA GLU A 259 -15.97 3.69 16.56
C GLU A 259 -16.86 3.06 17.65
N ARG A 260 -16.29 2.18 18.48
CA ARG A 260 -16.97 1.54 19.61
C ARG A 260 -16.40 2.03 20.94
N SER A 261 -17.16 1.78 22.00
CA SER A 261 -16.69 1.94 23.38
C SER A 261 -16.46 0.58 24.04
N MET A 262 -15.47 0.48 24.91
CA MET A 262 -15.18 -0.73 25.69
C MET A 262 -15.09 -0.41 27.18
N GLU A 263 -15.48 -1.38 28.02
CA GLU A 263 -15.22 -1.31 29.46
C GLU A 263 -13.71 -1.27 29.73
N TYR A 264 -13.31 -0.36 30.59
CA TYR A 264 -11.92 -0.08 30.91
C TYR A 264 -11.73 0.04 32.42
N ALA A 265 -10.68 -0.60 32.94
CA ALA A 265 -10.20 -0.43 34.31
C ALA A 265 -8.80 0.20 34.29
N SER A 266 -8.66 1.35 34.94
CA SER A 266 -7.35 2.01 35.11
C SER A 266 -6.48 1.27 36.12
N LEU A 267 -5.19 1.61 36.14
CA LEU A 267 -4.22 1.13 37.13
C LEU A 267 -4.64 1.36 38.60
N THR A 268 -5.45 2.38 38.85
CA THR A 268 -5.92 2.74 40.20
C THR A 268 -7.25 2.06 40.58
N GLY A 269 -7.77 1.20 39.71
CA GLY A 269 -9.04 0.50 39.90
C GLY A 269 -10.28 1.31 39.51
N HIS A 270 -10.12 2.56 39.05
CA HIS A 270 -11.22 3.33 38.47
C HIS A 270 -11.73 2.63 37.20
N LYS A 271 -13.03 2.35 37.15
CA LYS A 271 -13.72 1.76 36.00
C LYS A 271 -14.43 2.84 35.19
N GLY A 272 -14.34 2.73 33.87
CA GLY A 272 -15.00 3.62 32.94
C GLY A 272 -15.14 2.99 31.57
N LYS A 273 -15.28 3.84 30.55
CA LYS A 273 -15.28 3.43 29.15
C LYS A 273 -14.16 4.13 28.40
N LEU A 274 -13.56 3.43 27.45
CA LEU A 274 -12.71 4.03 26.42
C LEU A 274 -13.40 3.96 25.07
N TYR A 275 -13.26 5.00 24.27
CA TYR A 275 -13.76 5.10 22.90
C TYR A 275 -12.60 5.05 21.91
N PHE A 276 -12.74 4.30 20.83
CA PHE A 276 -11.69 4.13 19.83
C PHE A 276 -12.06 4.88 18.56
N LEU A 277 -11.27 5.90 18.19
CA LEU A 277 -11.62 6.85 17.13
C LEU A 277 -10.54 6.88 16.04
N LYS A 278 -10.94 6.65 14.79
CA LYS A 278 -10.05 6.69 13.63
C LYS A 278 -9.95 8.12 13.07
N GLN A 279 -9.30 8.98 13.84
CA GLN A 279 -9.01 10.36 13.47
C GLN A 279 -7.85 10.88 14.32
N ASP A 280 -7.23 11.97 13.88
CA ASP A 280 -6.17 12.62 14.66
C ASP A 280 -6.70 13.14 16.01
N PRO A 281 -5.91 13.00 17.09
CA PRO A 281 -6.33 13.43 18.42
C PRO A 281 -6.42 14.96 18.49
N PRO A 282 -7.44 15.53 19.15
CA PRO A 282 -7.60 16.98 19.31
C PRO A 282 -6.67 17.51 20.42
N VAL A 283 -5.37 17.26 20.32
CA VAL A 283 -4.37 17.75 21.27
C VAL A 283 -4.24 19.27 21.13
N ARG A 284 -4.22 19.99 22.26
CA ARG A 284 -3.98 21.44 22.29
C ARG A 284 -2.83 21.76 23.22
N CYS A 285 -1.71 22.19 22.66
CA CYS A 285 -0.51 22.59 23.39
C CYS A 285 -0.52 24.10 23.57
N ARG A 286 -0.61 24.54 24.83
CA ARG A 286 -0.80 25.97 25.16
C ARG A 286 0.53 26.68 25.30
N LEU A 287 0.76 27.70 24.49
CA LEU A 287 1.89 28.62 24.66
C LEU A 287 1.46 29.75 25.60
N CYS A 288 2.25 30.00 26.64
CA CYS A 288 2.00 31.03 27.65
C CYS A 288 3.25 31.91 27.83
N PRO A 289 3.11 33.22 28.07
CA PRO A 289 4.25 34.06 28.43
C PRO A 289 4.70 33.74 29.86
N GLU A 290 6.02 33.79 30.11
CA GLU A 290 6.64 33.55 31.41
C GLU A 290 7.41 34.80 31.89
N GLY A 291 6.71 35.94 31.93
CA GLY A 291 7.30 37.24 32.25
C GLY A 291 8.39 37.64 31.25
N GLU A 292 9.48 38.26 31.73
CA GLU A 292 10.62 38.64 30.88
C GLU A 292 11.53 37.45 30.50
N LYS A 293 11.36 36.28 31.13
CA LYS A 293 12.25 35.13 30.96
C LYS A 293 12.03 34.38 29.64
N GLY A 294 10.90 34.60 28.98
CA GLY A 294 10.53 33.93 27.74
C GLY A 294 9.11 33.40 27.80
N PHE A 295 8.93 32.17 27.33
CA PHE A 295 7.63 31.52 27.17
C PHE A 295 7.65 30.12 27.76
N GLN A 296 6.46 29.58 27.99
CA GLN A 296 6.26 28.22 28.44
C GLN A 296 5.27 27.53 27.51
N ILE A 297 5.65 26.37 27.00
CA ILE A 297 4.71 25.50 26.28
C ILE A 297 4.20 24.40 27.20
N LYS A 298 2.88 24.28 27.26
CA LYS A 298 2.15 23.35 28.12
C LYS A 298 1.52 22.26 27.28
N ILE A 299 1.79 21.01 27.65
CA ILE A 299 1.32 19.83 26.92
C ILE A 299 0.31 19.12 27.81
N PRO A 300 -0.92 18.86 27.32
CA PRO A 300 -1.95 18.22 28.14
C PRO A 300 -1.58 16.77 28.46
N PRO A 301 -2.13 16.20 29.55
CA PRO A 301 -1.87 14.82 29.88
C PRO A 301 -2.36 13.87 28.77
N LEU A 302 -1.45 13.05 28.24
CA LEU A 302 -1.76 12.05 27.22
C LEU A 302 -0.81 10.87 27.30
N GLN A 303 -1.25 9.73 26.78
CA GLN A 303 -0.47 8.50 26.72
C GLN A 303 -0.25 8.09 25.27
N LEU A 304 1.02 7.91 24.90
CA LEU A 304 1.38 7.31 23.62
C LEU A 304 1.21 5.80 23.68
N ILE A 305 0.61 5.24 22.64
CA ILE A 305 0.46 3.79 22.48
C ILE A 305 1.00 3.40 21.10
N ARG A 306 1.86 2.38 21.09
CA ARG A 306 2.54 1.92 19.89
C ARG A 306 1.91 0.61 19.43
N GLY A 307 1.38 0.63 18.22
CA GLY A 307 1.09 -0.59 17.47
C GLY A 307 2.25 -0.99 16.59
N LYS A 308 2.08 -2.08 15.84
CA LYS A 308 3.09 -2.63 14.93
C LYS A 308 3.41 -1.61 13.84
N ASP A 309 2.40 -1.22 13.09
CA ASP A 309 2.51 -0.33 11.94
C ASP A 309 1.93 1.06 12.25
N ARG A 310 1.06 1.18 13.26
CA ARG A 310 0.34 2.43 13.57
C ARG A 310 0.73 3.04 14.91
N ARG A 311 0.31 4.29 15.11
CA ARG A 311 0.53 5.07 16.34
C ARG A 311 -0.79 5.58 16.88
N TYR A 312 -0.89 5.60 18.20
CA TYR A 312 -2.11 5.94 18.89
C TYR A 312 -1.84 6.88 20.06
N VAL A 313 -2.82 7.73 20.34
CA VAL A 313 -2.79 8.65 21.47
C VAL A 313 -4.04 8.40 22.30
N LYS A 314 -3.85 8.02 23.57
CA LYS A 314 -4.92 8.06 24.56
C LYS A 314 -4.95 9.44 25.21
N LEU A 315 -6.04 10.15 24.98
CA LEU A 315 -6.33 11.46 25.56
C LEU A 315 -7.69 11.36 26.26
N GLN A 316 -7.67 11.52 27.59
CA GLN A 316 -8.84 11.30 28.44
C GLN A 316 -9.46 9.91 28.24
N GLN A 317 -10.74 9.83 27.81
CA GLN A 317 -11.49 8.60 27.57
C GLN A 317 -11.42 8.12 26.12
N ASN A 318 -10.61 8.74 25.27
CA ASN A 318 -10.53 8.43 23.85
C ASN A 318 -9.14 7.89 23.48
N VAL A 319 -9.11 6.85 22.66
CA VAL A 319 -7.92 6.31 22.01
C VAL A 319 -8.03 6.66 20.53
N TYR A 320 -7.14 7.51 20.06
CA TYR A 320 -7.11 8.02 18.68
C TYR A 320 -6.07 7.27 17.86
N GLN A 321 -6.41 6.82 16.66
CA GLN A 321 -5.44 6.39 15.68
C GLN A 321 -4.89 7.61 14.93
N CYS A 322 -3.61 7.89 15.09
CA CYS A 322 -2.95 8.99 14.40
C CYS A 322 -2.77 8.69 12.92
N SER A 323 -2.91 9.71 12.08
CA SER A 323 -2.40 9.71 10.71
C SER A 323 -0.87 9.80 10.72
N ASP A 324 -0.24 9.28 9.65
CA ASP A 324 1.22 9.33 9.51
C ASP A 324 1.72 10.78 9.46
N ASN A 325 0.99 11.68 8.79
CA ASN A 325 1.31 13.10 8.74
C ASN A 325 1.24 13.77 10.11
N PHE A 326 0.23 13.45 10.92
CA PHE A 326 0.11 13.97 12.28
C PHE A 326 1.26 13.49 13.17
N TYR A 327 1.54 12.19 13.18
CA TYR A 327 2.60 11.65 14.04
C TYR A 327 4.00 12.08 13.58
N ALA A 328 4.23 12.24 12.28
CA ALA A 328 5.50 12.75 11.75
C ALA A 328 5.78 14.19 12.21
N GLY A 329 4.77 15.07 12.22
CA GLY A 329 4.96 16.46 12.64
C GLY A 329 4.89 16.68 14.16
N ALA A 330 4.08 15.91 14.88
CA ALA A 330 3.86 16.12 16.33
C ALA A 330 4.53 15.07 17.23
N GLY A 331 5.03 13.96 16.70
CA GLY A 331 5.43 12.79 17.48
C GLY A 331 6.49 13.09 18.53
N GLU A 332 7.55 13.84 18.18
CA GLU A 332 8.58 14.27 19.15
C GLU A 332 8.01 15.18 20.23
N PHE A 333 7.06 16.04 19.87
CA PHE A 333 6.38 16.93 20.80
C PHE A 333 5.50 16.15 21.78
N LEU A 334 4.76 15.14 21.30
CA LEU A 334 3.88 14.32 22.14
C LEU A 334 4.65 13.40 23.10
N LYS A 335 5.90 13.02 22.79
CA LYS A 335 6.76 12.25 23.71
C LYS A 335 7.11 13.02 24.98
N LEU A 336 6.99 14.36 24.96
CA LEU A 336 7.23 15.22 26.12
C LEU A 336 6.02 15.27 27.08
N ALA A 337 4.91 14.63 26.74
CA ALA A 337 3.74 14.59 27.61
C ALA A 337 3.90 13.56 28.75
N ASP A 338 3.29 13.86 29.89
CA ASP A 338 3.05 12.91 30.97
C ASP A 338 1.61 12.40 30.87
N GLU A 339 1.34 11.18 31.31
CA GLU A 339 0.01 10.56 31.16
C GLU A 339 -1.01 11.09 32.16
N LYS A 340 -0.54 11.62 33.29
CA LYS A 340 -1.36 11.96 34.46
C LYS A 340 -1.44 13.45 34.71
N LYS A 341 -0.43 14.23 34.31
CA LYS A 341 -0.37 15.67 34.56
C LYS A 341 0.06 16.45 33.32
N GLU A 342 -0.34 17.72 33.30
CA GLU A 342 0.14 18.67 32.31
C GLU A 342 1.65 18.84 32.48
N THR A 343 2.41 18.72 31.39
CA THR A 343 3.84 19.02 31.39
C THR A 343 4.08 20.42 30.86
N SER A 344 5.16 21.05 31.33
CA SER A 344 5.47 22.43 30.99
C SER A 344 6.96 22.55 30.70
N TYR A 345 7.29 23.12 29.56
CA TYR A 345 8.67 23.32 29.09
C TYR A 345 8.93 24.80 28.85
N HIS A 346 10.06 25.28 29.37
CA HIS A 346 10.51 26.66 29.20
C HIS A 346 11.14 26.85 27.81
N ILE A 347 10.84 27.98 27.17
CA ILE A 347 11.44 28.46 25.92
C ILE A 347 12.03 29.83 26.22
N ALA A 348 13.35 29.95 26.18
CA ALA A 348 14.02 31.22 26.44
C ALA A 348 13.64 32.25 25.35
N ARG A 349 13.58 33.54 25.72
CA ARG A 349 13.21 34.62 24.78
C ARG A 349 14.10 34.65 23.52
N GLN A 350 15.39 34.32 23.66
CA GLN A 350 16.34 34.25 22.55
C GLN A 350 16.07 33.10 21.55
N ASP A 351 15.40 32.03 22.00
CA ASP A 351 15.06 30.86 21.18
C ASP A 351 13.65 30.94 20.59
N MET A 352 12.88 31.98 20.92
CA MET A 352 11.54 32.18 20.38
C MET A 352 11.51 32.36 18.85
N PRO A 353 12.45 33.08 18.22
CA PRO A 353 12.58 33.04 16.77
C PRO A 353 12.70 31.60 16.30
N ALA A 354 13.66 30.83 16.83
CA ALA A 354 13.89 29.41 16.52
C ALA A 354 12.60 28.56 16.58
N PHE A 355 11.78 28.80 17.59
CA PHE A 355 10.51 28.11 17.79
C PHE A 355 9.42 28.54 16.79
N CYS A 356 9.28 29.84 16.50
CA CYS A 356 8.13 30.45 15.81
C CYS A 356 7.99 30.11 14.31
N GLY A 357 9.07 29.81 13.61
CA GLY A 357 9.11 29.42 12.19
C GLY A 357 9.53 27.96 11.89
N ALA A 358 9.86 27.14 12.89
CA ALA A 358 10.31 25.75 12.70
C ALA A 358 9.38 24.78 13.42
N VAL A 359 8.98 25.10 14.65
CA VAL A 359 8.10 24.25 15.46
C VAL A 359 6.65 24.74 15.37
N LEU A 360 6.43 26.03 15.64
CA LEU A 360 5.09 26.61 15.70
C LEU A 360 4.28 26.46 14.39
N PRO A 361 4.85 26.62 13.17
CA PRO A 361 4.09 26.46 11.94
C PRO A 361 3.63 25.01 11.72
N GLU A 362 4.44 24.02 12.12
CA GLU A 362 4.04 22.62 12.07
C GLU A 362 2.93 22.32 13.08
N LEU A 363 3.03 22.86 14.31
CA LEU A 363 1.96 22.75 15.29
C LEU A 363 0.67 23.46 14.84
N ASP A 364 0.77 24.59 14.14
CA ASP A 364 -0.38 25.31 13.56
C ASP A 364 -1.03 24.50 12.43
N ARG A 365 -0.21 23.97 11.52
CA ARG A 365 -0.65 23.14 10.38
C ARG A 365 -1.43 21.92 10.86
N LEU A 366 -1.00 21.32 11.98
CA LEU A 366 -1.66 20.18 12.62
C LEU A 366 -2.82 20.58 13.55
N GLY A 367 -3.05 21.88 13.76
CA GLY A 367 -4.09 22.37 14.67
C GLY A 367 -3.82 22.01 16.14
N ILE A 368 -2.57 21.85 16.54
CA ILE A 368 -2.14 21.48 17.89
C ILE A 368 -1.83 22.70 18.73
N SER A 369 -1.37 23.80 18.14
CA SER A 369 -1.04 25.01 18.89
C SER A 369 -2.30 25.66 19.50
N ASP A 370 -2.14 26.17 20.71
CA ASP A 370 -3.06 27.10 21.38
C ASP A 370 -2.25 28.31 21.87
N LYS A 371 -2.39 29.44 21.18
CA LYS A 371 -1.63 30.67 21.46
C LYS A 371 -2.44 31.69 22.25
N GLY A 372 -3.74 31.43 22.48
CA GLY A 372 -4.67 32.45 22.96
C GLY A 372 -4.56 33.76 22.17
N ASN A 373 -4.30 34.86 22.88
CA ASN A 373 -4.12 36.20 22.31
C ASN A 373 -2.65 36.66 22.30
N LEU A 374 -1.69 35.73 22.26
CA LEU A 374 -0.27 36.09 22.22
C LEU A 374 0.10 36.73 20.88
N ASP A 375 0.67 37.93 20.95
CA ASP A 375 1.36 38.54 19.82
C ASP A 375 2.79 37.99 19.76
N LEU A 376 3.09 37.29 18.66
CA LEU A 376 4.40 36.70 18.39
C LEU A 376 5.10 37.39 17.21
N GLY A 377 4.58 38.53 16.73
CA GLY A 377 5.10 39.23 15.55
C GLY A 377 6.59 39.57 15.67
N GLU A 378 7.07 39.94 16.86
CA GLU A 378 8.49 40.24 17.10
C GLU A 378 9.41 39.01 16.96
N PHE A 379 8.85 37.80 17.02
CA PHE A 379 9.58 36.53 16.92
C PHE A 379 9.33 35.81 15.58
N GLN A 380 8.44 36.31 14.74
CA GLN A 380 8.23 35.72 13.42
C GLN A 380 9.50 35.90 12.56
N PRO A 381 9.86 34.90 11.73
CA PRO A 381 10.95 35.08 10.78
C PRO A 381 10.67 36.31 9.91
N LYS A 382 11.70 37.13 9.68
CA LYS A 382 11.63 38.17 8.66
C LYS A 382 11.41 37.50 7.31
N ASP A 383 10.65 38.15 6.43
CA ASP A 383 10.42 37.63 5.09
C ASP A 383 11.76 37.42 4.36
N ALA A 384 11.94 36.21 3.82
CA ALA A 384 13.10 35.86 3.01
C ALA A 384 13.01 36.55 1.64
N GLU A 385 13.83 37.57 1.43
CA GLU A 385 14.01 38.20 0.11
C GLU A 385 15.04 37.40 -0.69
N ILE A 386 14.59 36.71 -1.74
CA ILE A 386 15.46 35.87 -2.57
C ILE A 386 16.04 36.71 -3.71
N SER A 387 17.34 36.59 -3.93
CA SER A 387 18.06 37.23 -5.03
C SER A 387 18.85 36.20 -5.83
N PHE A 388 18.65 36.19 -7.15
CA PHE A 388 19.34 35.32 -8.09
C PHE A 388 20.33 36.13 -8.92
N TYR A 389 21.60 35.74 -8.95
CA TYR A 389 22.65 36.40 -9.72
C TYR A 389 23.12 35.46 -10.84
N LEU A 390 22.73 35.76 -12.07
CA LEU A 390 23.03 35.01 -13.29
C LEU A 390 24.17 35.67 -14.06
N ASP A 391 25.20 34.90 -14.38
CA ASP A 391 26.33 35.35 -15.20
C ASP A 391 26.77 34.29 -16.23
N GLU A 392 27.54 34.72 -17.22
CA GLU A 392 28.26 33.87 -18.17
C GLU A 392 29.75 34.25 -18.18
N GLU A 393 30.58 33.42 -17.57
CA GLU A 393 32.01 33.65 -17.45
C GLU A 393 32.81 32.35 -17.56
N ASN A 394 34.05 32.43 -18.08
CA ASN A 394 34.95 31.28 -18.20
C ASN A 394 34.34 30.06 -18.93
N GLY A 395 33.42 30.29 -19.88
CA GLY A 395 32.72 29.24 -20.60
C GLY A 395 31.58 28.58 -19.82
N ARG A 396 31.16 29.13 -18.67
CA ARG A 396 30.08 28.61 -17.82
C ARG A 396 28.98 29.64 -17.64
N VAL A 397 27.75 29.14 -17.52
CA VAL A 397 26.61 29.91 -17.06
C VAL A 397 26.45 29.63 -15.58
N THR A 398 26.55 30.64 -14.75
CA THR A 398 26.59 30.53 -13.29
C THR A 398 25.35 31.15 -12.65
N LEU A 399 24.97 30.61 -11.50
CA LEU A 399 23.89 31.10 -10.66
C LEU A 399 24.34 31.13 -9.20
N LYS A 400 24.43 32.32 -8.64
CA LYS A 400 24.53 32.52 -7.18
C LYS A 400 23.16 32.91 -6.63
N THR A 401 22.72 32.23 -5.56
CA THR A 401 21.39 32.46 -4.97
C THR A 401 21.54 32.89 -3.53
N MET A 402 21.01 34.06 -3.19
CA MET A 402 21.10 34.66 -1.86
C MET A 402 19.71 34.81 -1.23
N GLY A 403 19.63 34.60 0.08
CA GLY A 403 18.43 34.78 0.89
C GLY A 403 18.71 35.82 1.95
N THR A 404 18.04 36.97 1.84
CA THR A 404 18.24 38.11 2.73
C THR A 404 17.11 38.17 3.75
N TYR A 405 17.48 38.28 5.03
CA TYR A 405 16.58 38.34 6.18
C TYR A 405 16.83 39.63 6.95
N GLY A 406 16.16 40.71 6.55
CA GLY A 406 16.49 42.05 7.05
C GLY A 406 17.87 42.50 6.58
N ASP A 407 18.84 42.59 7.49
CA ASP A 407 20.19 43.11 7.18
C ASP A 407 21.23 42.02 6.89
N THR A 408 20.87 40.75 7.08
CA THR A 408 21.79 39.61 6.89
C THR A 408 21.43 38.85 5.62
N ALA A 409 22.43 38.52 4.80
CA ALA A 409 22.25 37.75 3.57
C ALA A 409 23.07 36.45 3.64
N TYR A 410 22.44 35.34 3.26
CA TYR A 410 23.09 34.03 3.24
C TYR A 410 23.11 33.47 1.83
N ASN A 411 24.16 32.73 1.50
CA ASN A 411 24.13 31.91 0.31
C ASN A 411 23.20 30.72 0.56
N LEU A 412 22.32 30.42 -0.38
CA LEU A 412 21.43 29.27 -0.24
C LEU A 412 22.17 27.95 -0.46
N LEU A 413 23.37 27.91 -1.05
CA LEU A 413 24.11 26.64 -1.22
C LEU A 413 24.97 26.28 -0.01
N GLU A 414 25.23 27.23 0.89
CA GLU A 414 25.97 26.97 2.12
C GLU A 414 25.25 25.91 2.97
N PRO A 415 26.01 24.98 3.60
CA PRO A 415 25.46 24.08 4.60
C PRO A 415 24.76 24.90 5.68
N ALA A 416 23.56 24.47 6.07
CA ALA A 416 22.84 25.11 7.15
C ALA A 416 23.67 25.04 8.44
N ASP A 417 24.17 26.17 8.92
CA ASP A 417 24.56 26.28 10.32
C ASP A 417 23.27 26.25 11.17
N PHE A 418 23.23 25.32 12.11
CA PHE A 418 22.10 25.16 13.05
C PHE A 418 22.16 26.16 14.20
N SER A 419 23.24 26.94 14.29
CA SER A 419 23.47 27.90 15.36
C SER A 419 23.12 29.34 14.93
N GLY A 420 22.00 29.84 15.44
CA GLY A 420 21.87 31.26 15.76
C GLY A 420 20.97 32.14 14.88
N GLU A 421 20.78 31.86 13.58
CA GLU A 421 20.07 32.80 12.69
C GLU A 421 18.88 32.20 11.94
N TYR A 422 17.77 32.94 11.98
CA TYR A 422 16.44 32.40 11.74
C TYR A 422 15.99 32.53 10.29
N ARG A 423 16.21 31.45 9.53
CA ARG A 423 15.99 31.35 8.09
C ARG A 423 14.72 30.54 7.78
N ASP A 424 13.90 30.97 6.82
CA ASP A 424 12.75 30.21 6.30
C ASP A 424 13.26 29.04 5.46
N ARG A 425 13.57 27.92 6.13
CA ARG A 425 14.14 26.73 5.49
C ARG A 425 13.19 26.10 4.49
N THR A 426 11.88 26.22 4.69
CA THR A 426 10.89 25.66 3.77
C THR A 426 10.93 26.39 2.44
N LYS A 427 10.96 27.74 2.46
CA LYS A 427 11.13 28.53 1.24
C LYS A 427 12.51 28.31 0.62
N GLU A 428 13.58 28.26 1.41
CA GLU A 428 14.94 28.01 0.91
C GLU A 428 15.07 26.67 0.20
N ILE A 429 14.60 25.58 0.80
CA ILE A 429 14.65 24.22 0.21
C ILE A 429 13.83 24.17 -1.09
N ARG A 430 12.66 24.83 -1.12
CA ARG A 430 11.85 24.94 -2.34
C ARG A 430 12.64 25.64 -3.45
N VAL A 431 13.25 26.78 -3.16
CA VAL A 431 14.06 27.55 -4.11
C VAL A 431 15.28 26.74 -4.56
N GLN A 432 15.99 26.07 -3.65
CA GLN A 432 17.13 25.20 -3.95
C GLN A 432 16.73 24.08 -4.92
N ASN A 433 15.62 23.39 -4.67
CA ASN A 433 15.13 22.33 -5.54
C ASN A 433 14.76 22.85 -6.93
N MET A 434 14.15 24.04 -7.00
CA MET A 434 13.84 24.72 -8.25
C MET A 434 15.12 25.05 -9.04
N ILE A 435 16.12 25.73 -8.45
CA ILE A 435 17.33 26.14 -9.17
C ILE A 435 18.16 24.93 -9.65
N ARG A 436 18.18 23.84 -8.89
CA ARG A 436 18.87 22.58 -9.27
C ARG A 436 18.20 21.86 -10.45
N SER A 437 16.94 22.17 -10.75
CA SER A 437 16.29 21.66 -11.97
C SER A 437 16.82 22.32 -13.25
N TYR A 438 17.39 23.53 -13.16
CA TYR A 438 17.99 24.26 -14.28
C TYR A 438 19.51 24.10 -14.34
N PHE A 439 20.17 24.12 -13.19
CA PHE A 439 21.62 24.02 -13.07
C PHE A 439 22.04 22.68 -12.49
N SER A 440 22.82 21.91 -13.25
CA SER A 440 23.17 20.53 -12.88
C SER A 440 24.43 20.37 -12.07
N LEU A 441 25.34 21.33 -12.12
CA LEU A 441 26.64 21.26 -11.48
C LEU A 441 26.72 22.31 -10.38
N GLU A 442 27.55 22.02 -9.39
CA GLU A 442 27.79 22.88 -8.24
C GLU A 442 29.29 23.09 -8.11
N ASP A 443 29.71 24.35 -8.00
CA ASP A 443 31.07 24.70 -7.64
C ASP A 443 31.10 24.99 -6.13
N ILE A 444 31.60 24.03 -5.36
CA ILE A 444 31.62 24.11 -3.89
C ILE A 444 32.55 25.23 -3.40
N ARG A 445 33.55 25.64 -4.19
CA ARG A 445 34.51 26.68 -3.78
C ARG A 445 33.95 28.08 -3.98
N GLU A 446 33.27 28.30 -5.09
CA GLU A 446 32.62 29.57 -5.44
C GLU A 446 31.18 29.66 -4.91
N GLU A 447 30.67 28.56 -4.35
CA GLU A 447 29.33 28.39 -3.80
C GLU A 447 28.23 28.84 -4.77
N LEU A 448 28.31 28.33 -5.99
CA LEU A 448 27.37 28.64 -7.06
C LEU A 448 26.98 27.38 -7.83
N LEU A 449 25.82 27.42 -8.47
CA LEU A 449 25.45 26.40 -9.44
C LEU A 449 25.87 26.83 -10.84
N TYR A 450 26.23 25.88 -11.69
CA TYR A 450 26.60 26.17 -13.07
C TYR A 450 26.22 25.06 -14.06
N PHE A 451 26.27 25.41 -15.34
CA PHE A 451 26.40 24.46 -16.44
C PHE A 451 27.31 25.04 -17.53
N GLU A 452 27.84 24.19 -18.41
CA GLU A 452 28.73 24.62 -19.48
C GLU A 452 27.98 25.46 -20.51
N SER A 453 28.52 26.59 -20.95
CA SER A 453 27.84 27.52 -21.89
C SER A 453 27.54 26.91 -23.26
N GLY A 454 28.19 25.79 -23.59
CA GLY A 454 27.90 24.98 -24.78
C GLY A 454 26.67 24.06 -24.63
N ASP A 455 26.11 23.90 -23.43
CA ASP A 455 24.87 23.16 -23.21
C ASP A 455 23.65 24.02 -23.60
N HIS A 456 23.40 24.03 -24.91
CA HIS A 456 22.33 24.83 -25.50
C HIS A 456 20.93 24.36 -25.07
N ASP A 457 20.75 23.09 -24.70
CA ASP A 457 19.48 22.56 -24.23
C ASP A 457 19.13 23.16 -22.85
N ARG A 458 20.11 23.23 -21.94
CA ARG A 458 19.93 23.88 -20.64
C ARG A 458 19.74 25.38 -20.74
N MET A 459 20.54 26.05 -21.57
CA MET A 459 20.37 27.49 -21.81
C MET A 459 18.97 27.79 -22.35
N TYR A 460 18.49 27.00 -23.32
CA TYR A 460 17.13 27.15 -23.83
C TYR A 460 16.08 26.94 -22.73
N HIS A 461 16.23 25.90 -21.90
CA HIS A 461 15.31 25.62 -20.79
C HIS A 461 15.29 26.77 -19.77
N LEU A 462 16.46 27.30 -19.39
CA LEU A 462 16.60 28.45 -18.50
C LEU A 462 15.90 29.70 -19.06
N LEU A 463 16.12 30.03 -20.34
CA LEU A 463 15.49 31.18 -20.98
C LEU A 463 13.98 31.00 -21.21
N ASN A 464 13.53 29.76 -21.43
CA ASN A 464 12.13 29.49 -21.75
C ASN A 464 11.20 29.51 -20.54
N THR A 465 11.65 28.95 -19.41
CA THR A 465 10.85 28.83 -18.18
C THR A 465 11.59 29.25 -16.91
N GLY A 466 12.91 29.04 -16.84
CA GLY A 466 13.69 29.23 -15.62
C GLY A 466 13.69 30.65 -15.10
N ILE A 467 13.99 31.64 -15.96
CA ILE A 467 14.03 33.06 -15.53
C ILE A 467 12.69 33.50 -14.94
N SER A 468 11.57 33.18 -15.60
CA SER A 468 10.24 33.55 -15.09
C SER A 468 9.86 32.83 -13.79
N GLN A 469 10.33 31.59 -13.58
CA GLN A 469 10.15 30.90 -12.30
C GLN A 469 10.99 31.54 -11.19
N PHE A 470 12.21 32.00 -11.51
CA PHE A 470 13.05 32.70 -10.55
C PHE A 470 12.43 34.05 -10.16
N GLU A 471 11.92 34.81 -11.14
CA GLU A 471 11.21 36.08 -10.92
C GLU A 471 9.95 35.93 -10.06
N ALA A 472 9.31 34.76 -10.06
CA ALA A 472 8.15 34.49 -9.21
C ALA A 472 8.52 34.27 -7.73
N GLU A 473 9.76 33.84 -7.44
CA GLU A 473 10.24 33.55 -6.08
C GLU A 473 11.14 34.67 -5.51
N GLY A 474 11.67 35.55 -6.37
CA GLY A 474 12.61 36.61 -5.97
C GLY A 474 13.07 37.52 -7.11
N THR A 475 14.11 38.30 -6.85
CA THR A 475 14.66 39.27 -7.83
C THR A 475 15.80 38.65 -8.63
N VAL A 476 15.75 38.78 -9.96
CA VAL A 476 16.79 38.25 -10.86
C VAL A 476 17.71 39.36 -11.36
N TYR A 477 19.00 39.22 -11.06
CA TYR A 477 20.09 40.05 -11.56
C TYR A 477 20.85 39.25 -12.62
N ALA A 478 20.91 39.76 -13.85
CA ALA A 478 21.61 39.10 -14.95
C ALA A 478 22.61 40.06 -15.62
N THR A 479 23.78 39.55 -15.99
CA THR A 479 24.78 40.30 -16.76
C THR A 479 24.34 40.52 -18.20
N ASP A 480 24.98 41.47 -18.89
CA ASP A 480 24.66 41.81 -20.28
C ASP A 480 24.88 40.63 -21.25
N ARG A 481 25.79 39.71 -20.90
CA ARG A 481 26.00 38.47 -21.67
C ARG A 481 24.76 37.57 -21.66
N ILE A 482 24.19 37.34 -20.47
CA ILE A 482 22.94 36.59 -20.32
C ILE A 482 21.78 37.35 -20.97
N LYS A 483 21.64 38.66 -20.71
CA LYS A 483 20.58 39.51 -21.30
C LYS A 483 20.67 39.59 -22.84
N GLY A 484 21.85 39.45 -23.41
CA GLY A 484 22.09 39.43 -24.85
C GLY A 484 21.51 38.19 -25.55
N ARG A 485 21.35 37.07 -24.83
CA ARG A 485 20.77 35.83 -25.35
C ARG A 485 19.25 35.88 -25.26
N LYS A 486 18.60 36.28 -26.35
CA LYS A 486 17.14 36.40 -26.38
C LYS A 486 16.49 35.08 -26.77
N LEU A 487 15.31 34.82 -26.22
CA LEU A 487 14.40 33.78 -26.71
C LEU A 487 13.26 34.42 -27.50
N LEU A 488 13.23 34.14 -28.80
CA LEU A 488 12.17 34.57 -29.71
C LEU A 488 11.13 33.46 -29.83
N LYS A 489 9.90 33.71 -29.35
CA LYS A 489 8.81 32.73 -29.41
C LYS A 489 7.98 32.86 -30.70
N ASN A 490 7.74 34.09 -31.15
CA ASN A 490 6.80 34.40 -32.25
C ASN A 490 7.43 35.31 -33.32
N PRO A 491 8.41 34.83 -34.09
CA PRO A 491 8.97 35.63 -35.18
C PRO A 491 7.94 35.84 -36.29
N ARG A 492 7.95 36.99 -36.97
CA ARG A 492 6.99 37.25 -38.06
C ARG A 492 7.54 36.80 -39.41
N ILE A 493 6.75 36.01 -40.12
CA ILE A 493 7.07 35.50 -41.46
C ILE A 493 5.94 35.79 -42.44
N GLN A 494 6.35 36.11 -43.66
CA GLN A 494 5.48 36.32 -44.80
C GLN A 494 5.75 35.26 -45.87
N VAL A 495 4.70 34.67 -46.41
CA VAL A 495 4.77 33.72 -47.52
C VAL A 495 4.11 34.33 -48.75
N GLY A 496 4.88 34.54 -49.82
CA GLY A 496 4.39 34.99 -51.11
C GLY A 496 4.15 33.81 -52.05
N VAL A 497 3.03 33.82 -52.77
CA VAL A 497 2.69 32.81 -53.78
C VAL A 497 2.40 33.49 -55.11
N SER A 498 3.12 33.11 -56.15
CA SER A 498 2.99 33.65 -57.50
C SER A 498 3.05 32.54 -58.56
N ILE A 499 2.73 32.88 -59.82
CA ILE A 499 2.89 31.99 -60.96
C ILE A 499 3.92 32.61 -61.90
N LYS A 500 4.99 31.89 -62.20
CA LYS A 500 6.07 32.37 -63.08
C LYS A 500 6.51 31.26 -64.02
N SER A 501 6.55 31.54 -65.31
CA SER A 501 6.93 30.59 -66.36
C SER A 501 6.18 29.24 -66.29
N GLY A 502 4.91 29.27 -65.89
CA GLY A 502 4.07 28.07 -65.76
C GLY A 502 4.28 27.24 -64.48
N LEU A 503 5.17 27.66 -63.58
CA LEU A 503 5.38 27.05 -62.26
C LEU A 503 4.77 27.89 -61.15
N LEU A 504 4.53 27.26 -60.00
CA LEU A 504 4.13 27.95 -58.77
C LEU A 504 5.39 28.38 -58.03
N GLU A 505 5.61 29.69 -57.90
CA GLU A 505 6.75 30.26 -57.18
C GLU A 505 6.31 30.63 -55.76
N LEU A 506 6.98 30.06 -54.77
CA LEU A 506 6.81 30.32 -53.35
C LEU A 506 7.99 31.15 -52.86
N SER A 507 7.71 32.23 -52.12
CA SER A 507 8.74 33.00 -51.42
C SER A 507 8.45 33.00 -49.93
N VAL A 508 9.49 32.83 -49.11
CA VAL A 508 9.36 32.93 -47.65
C VAL A 508 10.30 34.05 -47.21
N GLN A 509 9.73 35.09 -46.61
CA GLN A 509 10.45 36.28 -46.22
C GLN A 509 10.26 36.55 -44.74
N SER A 510 11.33 36.99 -44.09
CA SER A 510 11.30 37.51 -42.74
C SER A 510 12.01 38.86 -42.72
N ARG A 511 11.49 39.80 -41.91
CA ARG A 511 12.20 41.05 -41.62
C ARG A 511 13.30 40.86 -40.57
N GLU A 512 13.20 39.78 -39.79
CA GLU A 512 14.05 39.51 -38.63
C GLU A 512 15.27 38.65 -39.01
N PHE A 513 15.14 37.80 -40.04
CA PHE A 513 16.19 36.83 -40.41
C PHE A 513 16.57 36.90 -41.89
N PRO A 514 17.88 36.84 -42.21
CA PRO A 514 18.33 36.68 -43.57
C PRO A 514 17.93 35.30 -44.13
N PRO A 515 17.83 35.14 -45.47
CA PRO A 515 17.38 33.88 -46.10
C PRO A 515 18.16 32.63 -45.66
N GLU A 516 19.48 32.75 -45.46
CA GLU A 516 20.33 31.64 -45.00
C GLU A 516 19.96 31.14 -43.60
N GLU A 517 19.66 32.07 -42.68
CA GLU A 517 19.29 31.73 -41.31
C GLU A 517 17.88 31.15 -41.25
N LEU A 518 16.97 31.71 -42.05
CA LEU A 518 15.61 31.18 -42.24
C LEU A 518 15.62 29.71 -42.73
N ALA A 519 16.46 29.38 -43.70
CA ALA A 519 16.63 28.00 -44.17
C ALA A 519 17.08 27.05 -43.03
N GLY A 520 18.01 27.50 -42.19
CA GLY A 520 18.48 26.72 -41.02
C GLY A 520 17.41 26.50 -39.95
N ILE A 521 16.56 27.51 -39.72
CA ILE A 521 15.44 27.44 -38.79
C ILE A 521 14.39 26.41 -39.28
N LEU A 522 13.99 26.51 -40.55
CA LEU A 522 13.02 25.58 -41.16
C LEU A 522 13.52 24.13 -41.15
N GLU A 523 14.81 23.92 -41.41
CA GLU A 523 15.42 22.59 -41.32
C GLU A 523 15.43 22.03 -39.89
N SER A 524 15.60 22.89 -38.89
CA SER A 524 15.55 22.50 -37.47
C SER A 524 14.14 22.08 -37.06
N TYR A 525 13.11 22.76 -37.59
CA TYR A 525 11.72 22.36 -37.40
C TYR A 525 11.41 21.00 -38.04
N ARG A 526 11.84 20.78 -39.29
CA ARG A 526 11.67 19.49 -39.99
C ARG A 526 12.29 18.33 -39.22
N LYS A 527 13.42 18.57 -38.54
CA LYS A 527 14.07 17.62 -37.62
C LYS A 527 13.38 17.48 -36.25
N LYS A 528 12.22 18.12 -36.06
CA LYS A 528 11.43 18.15 -34.82
C LYS A 528 12.24 18.60 -33.60
N LYS A 529 13.16 19.54 -33.80
CA LYS A 529 13.87 20.18 -32.69
C LYS A 529 12.93 21.13 -31.95
N LYS A 530 13.12 21.26 -30.64
CA LYS A 530 12.38 22.21 -29.80
C LYS A 530 12.77 23.66 -30.04
N TYR A 531 14.02 23.89 -30.47
CA TYR A 531 14.56 25.22 -30.72
C TYR A 531 15.59 25.25 -31.85
N HIS A 532 15.91 26.46 -32.32
CA HIS A 532 17.02 26.76 -33.20
C HIS A 532 17.96 27.80 -32.55
N LEU A 533 19.28 27.56 -32.62
CA LEU A 533 20.30 28.51 -32.18
C LEU A 533 20.70 29.41 -33.37
N LEU A 534 20.47 30.71 -33.22
CA LEU A 534 20.81 31.72 -34.23
C LEU A 534 22.30 32.01 -34.28
N LYS A 535 22.77 32.58 -35.40
CA LYS A 535 24.16 33.04 -35.55
C LYS A 535 24.51 34.12 -34.54
N SER A 536 23.51 34.84 -34.02
CA SER A 536 23.65 35.85 -32.96
C SER A 536 23.85 35.26 -31.54
N GLY A 537 23.69 33.94 -31.36
CA GLY A 537 23.69 33.28 -30.06
C GLY A 537 22.34 33.32 -29.32
N SER A 538 21.31 33.92 -29.93
CA SER A 538 19.92 33.89 -29.46
C SER A 538 19.21 32.60 -29.88
N TYR A 539 18.07 32.34 -29.26
CA TYR A 539 17.27 31.12 -29.45
C TYR A 539 15.92 31.44 -30.07
N ILE A 540 15.44 30.56 -30.94
CA ILE A 540 14.07 30.57 -31.44
C ILE A 540 13.37 29.31 -30.95
N GLY A 541 12.25 29.48 -30.25
CA GLY A 541 11.34 28.36 -29.96
C GLY A 541 10.63 27.91 -31.23
N LEU A 542 10.57 26.61 -31.49
CA LEU A 542 9.99 26.05 -32.73
C LEU A 542 8.58 25.48 -32.53
N GLU A 543 8.04 25.60 -31.33
CA GLU A 543 6.73 25.07 -30.95
C GLU A 543 5.65 26.15 -31.19
N GLU A 544 4.60 25.79 -31.94
CA GLU A 544 3.34 26.55 -32.11
C GLU A 544 3.47 28.01 -32.56
N ASN A 545 4.27 28.29 -33.59
CA ASN A 545 4.43 29.65 -34.14
C ASN A 545 4.29 29.71 -35.68
N SER A 546 4.36 30.91 -36.25
CA SER A 546 4.20 31.10 -37.70
C SER A 546 5.27 30.36 -38.53
N LEU A 547 6.45 30.14 -37.95
CA LEU A 547 7.52 29.31 -38.53
C LEU A 547 7.08 27.86 -38.68
N SER A 548 6.39 27.30 -37.67
CA SER A 548 5.89 25.93 -37.73
C SER A 548 4.93 25.73 -38.89
N THR A 549 4.07 26.72 -39.14
CA THR A 549 3.13 26.71 -40.28
C THR A 549 3.84 26.79 -41.63
N ALA A 550 4.84 27.67 -41.76
CA ALA A 550 5.63 27.75 -42.99
C ALA A 550 6.41 26.45 -43.24
N ALA A 551 6.94 25.83 -42.20
CA ALA A 551 7.68 24.58 -42.30
C ALA A 551 6.75 23.37 -42.60
N GLU A 552 5.56 23.30 -42.01
CA GLU A 552 4.51 22.31 -42.35
C GLU A 552 4.13 22.38 -43.84
N LEU A 553 3.93 23.60 -44.35
CA LEU A 553 3.64 23.82 -45.77
C LEU A 553 4.77 23.29 -46.66
N LEU A 554 6.03 23.52 -46.29
CA LEU A 554 7.17 23.06 -47.08
C LEU A 554 7.38 21.55 -47.00
N ASP A 555 7.15 20.96 -45.83
CA ASP A 555 7.26 19.51 -45.62
C ASP A 555 6.20 18.75 -46.42
N GLY A 556 4.95 19.24 -46.50
CA GLY A 556 3.93 18.63 -47.35
C GLY A 556 4.14 18.84 -48.85
N LEU A 557 4.96 19.81 -49.25
CA LEU A 557 5.50 19.90 -50.60
C LEU A 557 6.69 18.94 -50.81
N GLY A 558 7.20 18.29 -49.77
CA GLY A 558 8.38 17.43 -49.87
C GLY A 558 9.64 18.20 -50.28
N VAL A 559 9.72 19.47 -49.89
CA VAL A 559 10.84 20.36 -50.23
C VAL A 559 11.62 20.71 -48.96
N SER A 560 12.95 20.79 -49.06
CA SER A 560 13.82 21.16 -47.96
C SER A 560 14.10 22.67 -47.93
N GLY A 561 14.45 23.20 -46.76
CA GLY A 561 14.87 24.60 -46.64
C GLY A 561 16.11 24.96 -47.48
N LYS A 562 16.88 23.97 -47.93
CA LYS A 562 18.07 24.16 -48.80
C LYS A 562 17.70 24.40 -50.26
N ASP A 563 16.49 24.08 -50.66
CA ASP A 563 16.01 24.28 -52.03
C ASP A 563 15.59 25.74 -52.29
N PHE A 564 15.72 26.60 -51.28
CA PHE A 564 15.53 28.05 -51.36
C PHE A 564 16.79 28.74 -51.92
N GLU A 565 16.93 28.79 -53.24
CA GLU A 565 17.87 29.71 -53.86
C GLU A 565 17.32 31.14 -53.72
N GLY A 566 18.00 31.99 -52.92
CA GLY A 566 17.64 33.40 -52.76
C GLY A 566 16.30 33.68 -52.07
N GLY A 567 15.75 32.72 -51.30
CA GLY A 567 14.47 32.90 -50.61
C GLY A 567 13.23 32.60 -51.46
N THR A 568 13.42 31.99 -52.64
CA THR A 568 12.35 31.53 -53.52
C THR A 568 12.46 30.04 -53.85
N LEU A 569 11.32 29.42 -54.13
CA LEU A 569 11.19 28.00 -54.47
C LEU A 569 10.16 27.83 -55.58
N ASN A 570 10.47 27.03 -56.61
CA ASN A 570 9.53 26.69 -57.66
C ASN A 570 8.98 25.27 -57.48
N VAL A 571 7.66 25.11 -57.46
CA VAL A 571 6.98 23.81 -57.40
C VAL A 571 5.98 23.64 -58.55
N PRO A 572 5.62 22.39 -58.91
CA PRO A 572 4.63 22.14 -59.95
C PRO A 572 3.26 22.79 -59.64
N LYS A 573 2.62 23.34 -60.68
CA LYS A 573 1.34 24.07 -60.58
C LYS A 573 0.21 23.30 -59.91
N PHE A 574 0.14 21.98 -60.07
CA PHE A 574 -0.94 21.15 -59.50
C PHE A 574 -0.96 21.18 -57.96
N ARG A 575 0.12 21.64 -57.30
CA ARG A 575 0.17 21.82 -55.85
C ARG A 575 -0.49 23.11 -55.36
N ALA A 576 -1.04 23.93 -56.26
CA ALA A 576 -1.70 25.19 -55.91
C ALA A 576 -2.84 25.03 -54.89
N CYS A 577 -3.65 23.97 -55.00
CA CYS A 577 -4.73 23.69 -54.04
C CYS A 577 -4.22 23.35 -52.64
N TYR A 578 -3.17 22.54 -52.54
CA TYR A 578 -2.55 22.22 -51.24
C TYR A 578 -2.03 23.51 -50.55
N VAL A 579 -1.36 24.37 -51.32
CA VAL A 579 -0.89 25.67 -50.83
C VAL A 579 -2.07 26.57 -50.41
N ASP A 580 -3.14 26.65 -51.20
CA ASP A 580 -4.34 27.45 -50.83
C ASP A 580 -4.97 26.94 -49.53
N GLN A 581 -5.09 25.62 -49.39
CA GLN A 581 -5.65 24.99 -48.20
C GLN A 581 -4.82 25.28 -46.95
N MET A 582 -3.50 25.08 -47.02
CA MET A 582 -2.59 25.35 -45.89
C MET A 582 -2.60 26.84 -45.50
N LEU A 583 -2.61 27.74 -46.48
CA LEU A 583 -2.64 29.18 -46.22
C LEU A 583 -4.01 29.70 -45.73
N ARG A 584 -5.09 28.92 -45.86
CA ARG A 584 -6.44 29.26 -45.34
C ARG A 584 -6.70 28.67 -43.96
N GLN A 585 -6.25 27.43 -43.70
CA GLN A 585 -6.49 26.75 -42.42
C GLN A 585 -5.83 27.46 -41.22
N LYS A 586 -4.84 28.33 -41.47
CA LYS A 586 -4.04 29.02 -40.45
C LYS A 586 -4.18 30.54 -40.53
N ASP A 587 -5.34 31.03 -40.95
CA ASP A 587 -5.65 32.47 -40.99
C ASP A 587 -5.41 33.11 -39.61
N GLY A 588 -4.47 34.06 -39.55
CA GLY A 588 -4.06 34.77 -38.34
C GLY A 588 -2.63 34.50 -37.85
N GLN A 589 -2.03 33.34 -38.18
CA GLN A 589 -0.67 32.99 -37.76
C GLN A 589 0.39 33.33 -38.82
N LEU A 590 0.03 33.29 -40.11
CA LEU A 590 0.98 33.49 -41.22
C LEU A 590 0.48 34.59 -42.17
N GLN A 591 1.32 35.57 -42.50
CA GLN A 591 0.98 36.57 -43.51
C GLN A 591 1.19 36.00 -44.90
N ALA A 592 0.12 35.92 -45.71
CA ALA A 592 0.18 35.35 -47.05
C ALA A 592 -0.07 36.42 -48.14
N GLU A 593 0.90 36.63 -49.02
CA GLU A 593 0.72 37.42 -50.24
C GLU A 593 0.43 36.51 -51.43
N ARG A 594 -0.65 36.81 -52.16
CA ARG A 594 -1.14 35.98 -53.27
C ARG A 594 -1.24 36.84 -54.52
N SER A 595 -0.52 36.49 -55.59
CA SER A 595 -0.57 37.22 -56.87
C SER A 595 -1.97 37.13 -57.52
N SER A 596 -2.27 38.06 -58.42
CA SER A 596 -3.52 38.04 -59.21
C SER A 596 -3.70 36.72 -59.95
N ASP A 597 -2.62 36.22 -60.54
CA ASP A 597 -2.63 35.03 -61.41
C ASP A 597 -2.85 33.77 -60.58
N TYR A 598 -2.27 33.70 -59.38
CA TYR A 598 -2.54 32.62 -58.43
C TYR A 598 -3.99 32.64 -57.96
N LYS A 599 -4.53 33.82 -57.63
CA LYS A 599 -5.95 33.96 -57.23
C LYS A 599 -6.90 33.54 -58.37
N ALA A 600 -6.58 33.89 -59.62
CA ALA A 600 -7.35 33.47 -60.78
C ALA A 600 -7.32 31.93 -60.94
N LEU A 601 -6.15 31.30 -60.85
CA LEU A 601 -6.00 29.85 -60.91
C LEU A 601 -6.88 29.14 -59.85
N ILE A 602 -6.81 29.57 -58.60
CA ILE A 602 -7.61 28.98 -57.52
C ILE A 602 -9.11 29.19 -57.73
N ARG A 603 -9.52 30.36 -58.23
CA ARG A 603 -10.93 30.65 -58.54
C ARG A 603 -11.43 29.78 -59.68
N ASP A 604 -10.65 29.62 -60.75
CA ASP A 604 -11.02 28.81 -61.90
C ASP A 604 -11.15 27.33 -61.49
N MET A 605 -10.25 26.82 -60.64
CA MET A 605 -10.36 25.46 -60.09
C MET A 605 -11.61 25.26 -59.22
N LYS A 606 -11.99 26.26 -58.40
CA LYS A 606 -13.22 26.19 -57.57
C LYS A 606 -14.49 26.29 -58.41
N ASN A 607 -14.46 27.11 -59.46
CA ASN A 607 -15.60 27.23 -60.37
C ASN A 607 -15.84 25.93 -61.16
N VAL A 608 -14.81 25.11 -61.39
CA VAL A 608 -14.96 23.79 -62.03
C VAL A 608 -15.67 22.79 -61.12
N GLU A 609 -15.49 22.84 -59.80
CA GLU A 609 -16.27 22.03 -58.84
C GLU A 609 -17.78 22.36 -58.88
N ASP A 610 -18.14 23.61 -59.19
CA ASP A 610 -19.53 24.09 -59.30
C ASP A 610 -20.08 24.08 -60.75
N SER A 611 -19.32 23.56 -61.71
CA SER A 611 -19.72 23.58 -63.13
C SER A 611 -20.52 22.32 -63.51
N ASP A 612 -21.81 22.50 -63.79
CA ASP A 612 -22.68 21.46 -64.37
C ASP A 612 -22.36 21.25 -65.86
N TYR A 613 -21.28 20.52 -66.18
CA TYR A 613 -20.98 20.14 -67.55
C TYR A 613 -22.02 19.13 -68.06
N GLN A 614 -22.78 19.50 -69.10
CA GLN A 614 -23.69 18.55 -69.74
C GLN A 614 -22.89 17.56 -70.59
N GLU A 615 -22.93 16.29 -70.20
CA GLU A 615 -22.32 15.19 -70.96
C GLU A 615 -22.88 15.13 -72.40
N PRO A 616 -22.02 15.05 -73.43
CA PRO A 616 -22.42 14.81 -74.81
C PRO A 616 -23.33 13.57 -74.94
N GLU A 617 -24.33 13.61 -75.81
CA GLU A 617 -25.36 12.55 -75.90
C GLU A 617 -24.77 11.16 -76.18
N ASN A 618 -23.63 11.08 -76.85
CA ASN A 618 -22.91 9.84 -77.14
C ASN A 618 -22.17 9.23 -75.93
N LEU A 619 -22.07 9.94 -74.80
CA LEU A 619 -21.33 9.50 -73.61
C LEU A 619 -22.20 9.26 -72.36
N ARG A 620 -23.46 9.69 -72.36
CA ARG A 620 -24.42 9.59 -71.23
C ARG A 620 -24.66 8.18 -70.67
N GLY A 621 -24.32 7.14 -71.42
CA GLY A 621 -24.43 5.73 -71.01
C GLY A 621 -23.09 4.98 -70.90
N VAL A 622 -21.96 5.65 -71.14
CA VAL A 622 -20.62 5.04 -71.20
C VAL A 622 -19.79 5.44 -69.97
N LEU A 623 -19.93 6.68 -69.49
CA LEU A 623 -19.16 7.20 -68.38
C LEU A 623 -19.66 6.63 -67.03
N ARG A 624 -18.73 6.21 -66.18
CA ARG A 624 -19.01 5.87 -64.77
C ARG A 624 -19.13 7.15 -63.94
N GLU A 625 -19.87 7.11 -62.83
CA GLU A 625 -20.17 8.29 -61.99
C GLU A 625 -18.94 9.16 -61.64
N TYR A 626 -17.80 8.56 -61.28
CA TYR A 626 -16.58 9.34 -60.98
C TYR A 626 -15.92 9.97 -62.22
N GLN A 627 -16.16 9.42 -63.42
CA GLN A 627 -15.68 9.97 -64.69
C GLN A 627 -16.58 11.10 -65.17
N LYS A 628 -17.87 11.07 -64.83
CA LYS A 628 -18.80 12.18 -65.04
C LYS A 628 -18.41 13.40 -64.21
N PHE A 629 -17.99 13.16 -62.96
CA PHE A 629 -17.50 14.22 -62.06
C PHE A 629 -16.15 14.83 -62.49
N GLY A 630 -15.33 14.09 -63.25
CA GLY A 630 -14.02 14.55 -63.74
C GLY A 630 -13.99 15.01 -65.20
N PHE A 631 -15.16 15.04 -65.87
CA PHE A 631 -15.34 15.54 -67.24
C PHE A 631 -15.61 17.04 -67.19
#